data_AF-A0A6L6EA21-F1
#
_entry.id   AF-A0A6L6EA21-F1
#
_cell.length_a   1.000
_cell.length_b   1.000
_cell.length_c   1.000
_cell.angle_alpha   90.00
_cell.angle_beta   90.00
_cell.angle_gamma   90.00
#
_symmetry.space_group_name_H-M   'P 1'
#
loop_
_entity.id
_entity.type
_entity.pdbx_description
1 polymer ?
#
loop_
_entity_poly.entity_id
_entity_poly.type
_entity_poly.pdbx_seq_one_letter_code
_entity_poly.pdbx_strand_id
1 'polypeptide(L)'
;TTDGFLYPNAELTRRGIAHRKGFPESYDRRALLRFVTEIKSGAERVFAPVYSHLSYDIIPGETIEVSRPDILIVEGLNVLQPPTAGQAVALSDLFDFSIYVDARATDIESWYVNRFLALQTSAFADERSFFHKYAALSRDEAISEATQIWKAINEPNLIENIAPTRSRAKLVLKKDRDHTVSTVLLRKI
;
A
#
# COMPACT_ATOMS: atom_id res chain seq x y z
N THR A 1 -0.31 -7.04 4.82
CA THR A 1 -0.43 -5.79 4.05
C THR A 1 -1.79 -5.15 4.31
N THR A 2 -1.90 -3.83 4.22
CA THR A 2 -3.20 -3.12 4.27
C THR A 2 -3.99 -3.19 2.96
N ASP A 3 -3.43 -3.74 1.89
CA ASP A 3 -4.13 -3.88 0.60
C ASP A 3 -5.39 -4.75 0.70
N GLY A 4 -5.41 -5.71 1.64
CA GLY A 4 -6.60 -6.50 1.99
C GLY A 4 -7.77 -5.65 2.51
N PHE A 5 -7.53 -4.39 2.88
CA PHE A 5 -8.55 -3.46 3.34
C PHE A 5 -8.92 -2.43 2.26
N LEU A 6 -8.50 -2.61 1.01
CA LEU A 6 -9.09 -1.88 -0.10
C LEU A 6 -10.55 -2.30 -0.28
N TYR A 7 -11.39 -1.37 -0.72
CA TYR A 7 -12.72 -1.77 -1.20
C TYR A 7 -12.58 -2.64 -2.46
N PRO A 8 -13.46 -3.66 -2.63
CA PRO A 8 -13.50 -4.44 -3.87
C PRO A 8 -13.71 -3.56 -5.11
N ASN A 9 -13.25 -3.99 -6.28
CA ASN A 9 -13.33 -3.19 -7.52
C ASN A 9 -14.77 -2.79 -7.87
N ALA A 10 -15.75 -3.64 -7.59
CA ALA A 10 -17.17 -3.32 -7.78
C ALA A 10 -17.60 -2.09 -6.96
N GLU A 11 -17.14 -2.00 -5.71
CA GLU A 11 -17.44 -0.87 -4.82
C GLU A 11 -16.66 0.39 -5.21
N LEU A 12 -15.39 0.25 -5.60
CA LEU A 12 -14.61 1.38 -6.14
C LEU A 12 -15.23 1.96 -7.42
N THR A 13 -15.73 1.09 -8.30
CA THR A 13 -16.44 1.48 -9.53
C THR A 13 -17.75 2.17 -9.22
N ARG A 14 -18.57 1.60 -8.31
CA ARG A 14 -19.83 2.20 -7.86
C ARG A 14 -19.64 3.60 -7.29
N ARG A 15 -18.51 3.85 -6.63
CA ARG A 15 -18.13 5.14 -6.05
C ARG A 15 -17.43 6.09 -7.05
N GLY A 16 -17.10 5.63 -8.26
CA GLY A 16 -16.37 6.43 -9.26
C GLY A 16 -14.89 6.67 -8.92
N ILE A 17 -14.30 5.90 -8.01
CA ILE A 17 -12.93 6.10 -7.50
C ILE A 17 -11.98 4.95 -7.86
N ALA A 18 -12.30 4.14 -8.87
CA ALA A 18 -11.42 3.04 -9.32
C ALA A 18 -10.01 3.52 -9.72
N HIS A 19 -9.90 4.74 -10.27
CA HIS A 19 -8.63 5.38 -10.62
C HIS A 19 -7.85 5.91 -9.40
N ARG A 20 -8.44 5.86 -8.20
CA ARG A 20 -7.82 6.31 -6.94
C ARG A 20 -7.45 5.15 -6.02
N LYS A 21 -7.23 3.95 -6.56
CA LYS A 21 -6.79 2.81 -5.76
C LYS A 21 -5.45 3.12 -5.08
N GLY A 22 -5.38 2.96 -3.76
CA GLY A 22 -4.24 3.36 -2.93
C GLY A 22 -4.39 4.74 -2.26
N PHE A 23 -5.35 5.57 -2.67
CA PHE A 23 -5.70 6.82 -1.96
C PHE A 23 -6.53 6.53 -0.69
N PRO A 24 -6.56 7.45 0.30
CA PRO A 24 -7.27 7.23 1.56
C PRO A 24 -8.72 6.71 1.43
N GLU A 25 -9.48 7.22 0.48
CA GLU A 25 -10.89 6.88 0.23
C GLU A 25 -11.11 5.49 -0.40
N SER A 26 -10.04 4.88 -0.93
CA SER A 26 -10.11 3.54 -1.53
C SER A 26 -10.04 2.42 -0.49
N TYR A 27 -9.78 2.74 0.78
CA TYR A 27 -9.68 1.77 1.87
C TYR A 27 -10.91 1.77 2.79
N ASP A 28 -11.32 0.58 3.24
CA ASP A 28 -12.15 0.42 4.43
C ASP A 28 -11.30 0.63 5.70
N ARG A 29 -11.04 1.92 6.00
CA ARG A 29 -10.28 2.34 7.18
C ARG A 29 -10.92 1.92 8.49
N ARG A 30 -12.25 1.71 8.52
CA ARG A 30 -12.95 1.26 9.73
C ARG A 30 -12.68 -0.22 9.98
N ALA A 31 -12.71 -1.04 8.95
CA ALA A 31 -12.33 -2.45 9.04
C ALA A 31 -10.86 -2.62 9.46
N LEU A 32 -9.95 -1.84 8.88
CA LEU A 32 -8.52 -1.89 9.23
C LEU A 32 -8.28 -1.47 10.69
N LEU A 33 -8.91 -0.39 11.15
CA LEU A 33 -8.79 0.05 12.55
C LEU A 33 -9.35 -1.00 13.52
N ARG A 34 -10.49 -1.61 13.19
CA ARG A 34 -11.10 -2.68 13.99
C ARG A 34 -10.18 -3.89 14.09
N PHE A 35 -9.61 -4.34 12.97
CA PHE A 35 -8.68 -5.46 12.91
C PHE A 35 -7.50 -5.27 13.88
N VAL A 36 -6.82 -4.12 13.83
CA VAL A 36 -5.68 -3.86 14.74
C VAL A 36 -6.15 -3.68 16.19
N THR A 37 -7.32 -3.08 16.41
CA THR A 37 -7.91 -2.91 17.75
C THR A 37 -8.23 -4.26 18.40
N GLU A 38 -8.82 -5.21 17.68
CA GLU A 38 -9.15 -6.55 18.18
C GLU A 38 -7.88 -7.31 18.59
N ILE A 39 -6.81 -7.22 17.79
CA ILE A 39 -5.50 -7.82 18.13
C ILE A 39 -4.93 -7.18 19.39
N LYS A 40 -4.91 -5.84 19.48
CA LYS A 40 -4.44 -5.13 20.68
C LYS A 40 -5.27 -5.40 21.92
N SER A 41 -6.53 -5.78 21.75
CA SER A 41 -7.45 -6.16 22.83
C SER A 41 -7.29 -7.62 23.27
N GLY A 42 -6.39 -8.37 22.63
CA GLY A 42 -6.06 -9.75 23.01
C GLY A 42 -7.02 -10.80 22.46
N ALA A 43 -7.76 -10.51 21.39
CA ALA A 43 -8.62 -11.48 20.73
C ALA A 43 -7.83 -12.73 20.29
N GLU A 44 -8.41 -13.91 20.48
CA GLU A 44 -7.74 -15.19 20.15
C GLU A 44 -7.44 -15.35 18.67
N ARG A 45 -8.40 -14.95 17.82
CA ARG A 45 -8.31 -15.04 16.37
C ARG A 45 -8.95 -13.81 15.75
N VAL A 46 -8.24 -13.20 14.82
CA VAL A 46 -8.71 -12.05 14.05
C VAL A 46 -8.43 -12.32 12.57
N PHE A 47 -9.33 -11.90 11.68
CA PHE A 47 -9.26 -12.22 10.25
C PHE A 47 -9.03 -10.97 9.42
N ALA A 48 -8.03 -11.00 8.54
CA ALA A 48 -7.80 -9.97 7.53
C ALA A 48 -8.28 -10.46 6.15
N PRO A 49 -8.91 -9.61 5.32
CA PRO A 49 -9.26 -10.01 3.96
C PRO A 49 -8.01 -10.17 3.08
N VAL A 50 -8.12 -11.00 2.04
CA VAL A 50 -7.02 -11.25 1.08
C VAL A 50 -7.17 -10.35 -0.14
N TYR A 51 -6.07 -9.68 -0.50
CA TYR A 51 -5.93 -8.96 -1.77
C TYR A 51 -5.01 -9.74 -2.72
N SER A 52 -5.41 -9.86 -3.98
CA SER A 52 -4.63 -10.52 -5.02
C SER A 52 -4.08 -9.50 -6.01
N HIS A 53 -2.76 -9.48 -6.14
CA HIS A 53 -2.11 -8.71 -7.21
C HIS A 53 -2.29 -9.34 -8.60
N LEU A 54 -2.69 -10.61 -8.69
CA LEU A 54 -2.99 -11.27 -9.96
C LEU A 54 -4.33 -10.80 -10.52
N SER A 55 -5.41 -10.90 -9.73
CA SER A 55 -6.74 -10.41 -10.13
C SER A 55 -6.92 -8.90 -9.92
N TYR A 56 -5.97 -8.27 -9.23
CA TYR A 56 -5.99 -6.87 -8.84
C TYR A 56 -7.24 -6.50 -8.01
N ASP A 57 -7.73 -7.42 -7.18
CA ASP A 57 -8.93 -7.24 -6.36
C ASP A 57 -8.88 -8.03 -5.03
N ILE A 58 -9.85 -7.75 -4.16
CA ILE A 58 -10.13 -8.58 -2.98
C ILE A 58 -10.65 -9.94 -3.43
N ILE A 59 -10.14 -11.03 -2.83
CA ILE A 59 -10.67 -12.37 -3.09
C ILE A 59 -11.89 -12.63 -2.18
N PRO A 60 -13.10 -12.81 -2.73
CA PRO A 60 -14.30 -13.00 -1.92
C PRO A 60 -14.22 -14.25 -1.04
N GLY A 61 -14.50 -14.09 0.25
CA GLY A 61 -14.52 -15.18 1.22
C GLY A 61 -13.16 -15.66 1.72
N GLU A 62 -12.06 -15.26 1.09
CA GLU A 62 -10.72 -15.59 1.56
C GLU A 62 -10.25 -14.62 2.65
N THR A 63 -9.70 -15.19 3.71
CA THR A 63 -9.15 -14.45 4.85
C THR A 63 -7.86 -15.08 5.35
N ILE A 64 -7.03 -14.25 5.98
CA ILE A 64 -5.85 -14.68 6.72
C ILE A 64 -6.21 -14.62 8.20
N GLU A 65 -6.12 -15.76 8.88
CA GLU A 65 -6.23 -15.83 10.34
C GLU A 65 -4.93 -15.31 10.99
N VAL A 66 -5.08 -14.43 11.98
CA VAL A 66 -4.01 -13.97 12.86
C VAL A 66 -4.35 -14.38 14.29
N SER A 67 -3.54 -15.27 14.85
CA SER A 67 -3.81 -15.93 16.14
C SER A 67 -2.78 -15.47 17.19
N ARG A 68 -3.10 -14.37 17.91
CA ARG A 68 -2.30 -13.78 19.01
C ARG A 68 -0.77 -13.82 18.81
N PRO A 69 -0.22 -13.19 17.76
CA PRO A 69 1.22 -13.15 17.58
C PRO A 69 1.89 -12.25 18.63
N ASP A 70 3.12 -12.56 19.02
CA ASP A 70 3.95 -11.67 19.84
C ASP A 70 4.28 -10.37 19.11
N ILE A 71 4.52 -10.46 17.79
CA ILE A 71 4.82 -9.32 16.92
C ILE A 71 3.95 -9.40 15.68
N LEU A 72 3.22 -8.31 15.41
CA LEU A 72 2.49 -8.11 14.16
C LEU A 72 3.15 -7.00 13.34
N ILE A 73 3.56 -7.32 12.12
CA ILE A 73 4.02 -6.31 11.15
C ILE A 73 2.83 -5.90 10.28
N VAL A 74 2.41 -4.65 10.41
CA VAL A 74 1.40 -4.03 9.53
C VAL A 74 2.12 -3.12 8.54
N GLU A 75 2.03 -3.47 7.26
CA GLU A 75 2.71 -2.76 6.17
C GLU A 75 1.69 -2.24 5.16
N GLY A 76 1.89 -1.02 4.67
CA GLY A 76 1.03 -0.38 3.69
C GLY A 76 1.17 1.14 3.61
N LEU A 77 0.66 1.73 2.54
CA LEU A 77 0.80 3.16 2.22
C LEU A 77 0.12 4.10 3.23
N ASN A 78 -0.92 3.60 3.90
CA ASN A 78 -1.85 4.40 4.70
C ASN A 78 -1.66 4.27 6.21
N VAL A 79 -0.69 3.49 6.68
CA VAL A 79 -0.58 3.09 8.10
C VAL A 79 -0.27 4.25 9.06
N LEU A 80 0.29 5.35 8.54
CA LEU A 80 0.60 6.57 9.30
C LEU A 80 -0.36 7.73 9.02
N GLN A 81 -1.44 7.51 8.27
CA GLN A 81 -2.40 8.58 7.98
C GLN A 81 -3.07 9.09 9.27
N PRO A 82 -3.40 10.39 9.33
CA PRO A 82 -4.17 10.96 10.43
C PRO A 82 -5.58 10.35 10.52
N PRO A 83 -6.27 10.48 11.66
CA PRO A 83 -7.66 10.07 11.76
C PRO A 83 -8.52 10.89 10.78
N THR A 84 -9.52 10.27 10.16
CA THR A 84 -10.50 10.98 9.33
C THR A 84 -11.60 11.58 10.19
N ALA A 85 -12.42 12.46 9.62
CA ALA A 85 -13.64 12.95 10.27
C ALA A 85 -14.48 11.78 10.82
N GLY A 86 -14.85 11.86 12.10
CA GLY A 86 -15.58 10.81 12.80
C GLY A 86 -14.73 9.63 13.31
N GLN A 87 -13.40 9.66 13.15
CA GLN A 87 -12.49 8.76 13.86
C GLN A 87 -11.80 9.53 14.99
N ALA A 88 -11.87 9.00 16.22
CA ALA A 88 -11.19 9.59 17.37
C ALA A 88 -9.69 9.26 17.41
N VAL A 89 -9.30 8.13 16.82
CA VAL A 89 -7.93 7.58 16.87
C VAL A 89 -7.43 7.27 15.46
N ALA A 90 -6.13 7.49 15.23
CA ALA A 90 -5.44 7.01 14.04
C ALA A 90 -5.01 5.55 14.21
N LEU A 91 -4.80 4.86 13.09
CA LEU A 91 -4.22 3.51 13.12
C LEU A 91 -2.84 3.51 13.80
N SER A 92 -2.04 4.56 13.53
CA SER A 92 -0.70 4.71 14.10
C SER A 92 -0.68 4.81 15.63
N ASP A 93 -1.79 5.21 16.25
CA ASP A 93 -1.88 5.35 17.71
C ASP A 93 -1.92 3.97 18.40
N LEU A 94 -2.21 2.91 17.63
CA LEU A 94 -2.18 1.52 18.08
C LEU A 94 -0.82 0.83 17.86
N PHE A 95 0.16 1.51 17.26
CA PHE A 95 1.47 0.90 16.99
C PHE A 95 2.49 1.18 18.08
N ASP A 96 3.19 0.13 18.52
CA ASP A 96 4.30 0.27 19.46
C ASP A 96 5.54 0.88 18.76
N PHE A 97 5.70 0.61 17.47
CA PHE A 97 6.78 1.13 16.65
C PHE A 97 6.33 1.35 15.21
N SER A 98 6.88 2.37 14.55
CA SER A 98 6.55 2.69 13.17
C SER A 98 7.79 3.06 12.37
N ILE A 99 7.85 2.51 11.15
CA ILE A 99 8.95 2.72 10.19
C ILE A 99 8.37 3.37 8.95
N TYR A 100 9.00 4.45 8.49
CA TYR A 100 8.76 5.04 7.18
C TYR A 100 9.97 4.80 6.28
N VAL A 101 9.76 4.18 5.12
CA VAL A 101 10.81 3.99 4.11
C VAL A 101 10.73 5.15 3.11
N ASP A 102 11.76 5.99 3.12
CA ASP A 102 11.85 7.22 2.34
C ASP A 102 12.85 7.08 1.18
N ALA A 103 12.61 7.82 0.11
CA ALA A 103 13.50 7.96 -1.04
C ALA A 103 13.10 9.19 -1.86
N ARG A 104 13.98 9.65 -2.76
CA ARG A 104 13.60 10.73 -3.68
C ARG A 104 12.50 10.23 -4.63
N ALA A 105 11.50 11.06 -4.91
CA ALA A 105 10.39 10.69 -5.79
C ALA A 105 10.86 10.17 -7.16
N THR A 106 11.92 10.77 -7.72
CA THR A 106 12.54 10.34 -8.99
C THR A 106 13.19 8.95 -8.92
N ASP A 107 13.72 8.56 -7.77
CA ASP A 107 14.26 7.21 -7.56
C ASP A 107 13.11 6.21 -7.43
N ILE A 108 12.04 6.56 -6.71
CA ILE A 108 10.84 5.70 -6.58
C ILE A 108 10.15 5.50 -7.93
N GLU A 109 10.03 6.55 -8.74
CA GLU A 109 9.55 6.49 -10.12
C GLU A 109 10.35 5.47 -10.95
N SER A 110 11.68 5.57 -10.87
CA SER A 110 12.59 4.65 -11.57
C SER A 110 12.38 3.19 -11.11
N TRP A 111 12.22 2.97 -9.80
CA TRP A 111 11.93 1.64 -9.25
C TRP A 111 10.57 1.11 -9.69
N TYR A 112 9.56 1.97 -9.72
CA TYR A 112 8.22 1.63 -10.17
C TYR A 112 8.23 1.17 -11.64
N VAL A 113 8.86 1.95 -12.53
CA VAL A 113 8.97 1.61 -13.96
C VAL A 113 9.75 0.31 -14.14
N ASN A 114 10.89 0.14 -13.45
CA ASN A 114 11.67 -1.10 -13.54
C ASN A 114 10.88 -2.31 -13.05
N ARG A 115 10.12 -2.17 -11.96
CA ARG A 115 9.24 -3.24 -11.46
C ARG A 115 8.12 -3.54 -12.45
N PHE A 116 7.52 -2.53 -13.07
CA PHE A 116 6.49 -2.70 -14.09
C PHE A 116 7.02 -3.54 -15.27
N LEU A 117 8.21 -3.21 -15.79
CA LEU A 117 8.86 -3.96 -16.87
C LEU A 117 9.19 -5.41 -16.47
N ALA A 118 9.70 -5.61 -15.25
CA ALA A 118 9.96 -6.96 -14.75
C ALA A 118 8.67 -7.80 -14.67
N LEU A 119 7.58 -7.21 -14.18
CA LEU A 119 6.27 -7.86 -14.12
C LEU A 119 5.66 -8.09 -15.50
N GLN A 120 5.90 -7.19 -16.46
CA GLN A 120 5.48 -7.34 -17.85
C GLN A 120 6.00 -8.66 -18.45
N THR A 121 7.28 -8.96 -18.22
CA THR A 121 7.92 -10.19 -18.71
C THR A 121 7.61 -11.45 -17.91
N SER A 122 6.87 -11.33 -16.80
CA SER A 122 6.58 -12.43 -15.88
C SER A 122 5.08 -12.49 -15.55
N ALA A 123 4.65 -11.86 -14.46
CA ALA A 123 3.29 -11.95 -13.94
C ALA A 123 2.20 -11.44 -14.89
N PHE A 124 2.52 -10.53 -15.81
CA PHE A 124 1.53 -10.02 -16.78
C PHE A 124 1.38 -10.97 -17.97
N ALA A 125 2.33 -11.88 -18.22
CA ALA A 125 2.21 -12.86 -19.29
C ALA A 125 1.13 -13.93 -19.03
N ASP A 126 0.71 -14.11 -17.77
CA ASP A 126 -0.45 -14.95 -17.43
C ASP A 126 -1.75 -14.30 -17.91
N GLU A 127 -2.53 -15.00 -18.73
CA GLU A 127 -3.83 -14.53 -19.26
C GLU A 127 -4.85 -14.20 -18.16
N ARG A 128 -4.70 -14.79 -16.97
CA ARG A 128 -5.55 -14.51 -15.81
C ARG A 128 -5.16 -13.23 -15.09
N SER A 129 -4.01 -12.65 -15.42
CA SER A 129 -3.53 -11.40 -14.84
C SER A 129 -4.43 -10.25 -15.26
N PHE A 130 -4.89 -9.45 -14.31
CA PHE A 130 -5.59 -8.19 -14.59
C PHE A 130 -4.78 -7.26 -15.49
N PHE A 131 -3.45 -7.38 -15.44
CA PHE A 131 -2.49 -6.60 -16.19
C PHE A 131 -2.06 -7.24 -17.50
N HIS A 132 -2.69 -8.34 -17.92
CA HIS A 132 -2.34 -9.04 -19.16
C HIS A 132 -2.41 -8.14 -20.40
N LYS A 133 -3.29 -7.13 -20.39
CA LYS A 133 -3.35 -6.08 -21.42
C LYS A 133 -2.02 -5.36 -21.69
N TYR A 134 -1.09 -5.37 -20.73
CA TYR A 134 0.23 -4.74 -20.86
C TYR A 134 1.30 -5.70 -21.40
N ALA A 135 1.04 -7.00 -21.46
CA ALA A 135 2.02 -8.02 -21.88
C ALA A 135 2.47 -7.83 -23.33
N ALA A 136 1.59 -7.29 -24.19
CA ALA A 136 1.86 -7.08 -25.61
C ALA A 136 2.54 -5.74 -25.93
N LEU A 137 2.70 -4.83 -24.96
CA LEU A 137 3.34 -3.55 -25.20
C LEU A 137 4.83 -3.75 -25.53
N SER A 138 5.35 -2.99 -26.50
CA SER A 138 6.79 -2.87 -26.67
C SER A 138 7.42 -2.27 -25.42
N ARG A 139 8.75 -2.41 -25.27
CA ARG A 139 9.47 -1.88 -24.11
C ARG A 139 9.25 -0.37 -23.94
N ASP A 140 9.29 0.40 -25.02
CA ASP A 140 9.14 1.86 -24.97
C ASP A 140 7.70 2.26 -24.62
N GLU A 141 6.70 1.55 -25.15
CA GLU A 141 5.29 1.74 -24.77
C GLU A 141 5.05 1.39 -23.29
N ALA A 142 5.64 0.31 -22.80
CA ALA A 142 5.51 -0.10 -21.39
C ALA A 142 6.18 0.92 -20.45
N ILE A 143 7.33 1.48 -20.82
CA ILE A 143 7.97 2.58 -20.07
C ILE A 143 7.06 3.81 -20.06
N SER A 144 6.51 4.19 -21.21
CA SER A 144 5.59 5.33 -21.32
C SER A 144 4.34 5.15 -20.46
N GLU A 145 3.68 3.99 -20.57
CA GLU A 145 2.47 3.65 -19.81
C GLU A 145 2.77 3.64 -18.30
N ALA A 146 3.84 2.98 -17.86
CA ALA A 146 4.22 2.94 -16.44
C ALA A 146 4.51 4.36 -15.90
N THR A 147 5.20 5.19 -16.67
CA THR A 147 5.50 6.57 -16.31
C THR A 147 4.21 7.39 -16.19
N GLN A 148 3.27 7.23 -17.14
CA GLN A 148 1.97 7.90 -17.08
C GLN A 148 1.15 7.47 -15.86
N ILE A 149 1.09 6.18 -15.54
CA ILE A 149 0.42 5.68 -14.34
C ILE A 149 1.07 6.25 -13.07
N TRP A 150 2.40 6.28 -13.01
CA TRP A 150 3.12 6.88 -11.89
C TRP A 150 2.73 8.35 -11.69
N LYS A 151 2.84 9.17 -12.75
CA LYS A 151 2.54 10.61 -12.69
C LYS A 151 1.07 10.91 -12.42
N ALA A 152 0.14 10.09 -12.92
CA ALA A 152 -1.28 10.33 -12.78
C ALA A 152 -1.86 9.83 -11.43
N ILE A 153 -1.27 8.79 -10.84
CA ILE A 153 -1.88 8.08 -9.70
C ILE A 153 -0.93 8.03 -8.50
N ASN A 154 0.26 7.44 -8.67
CA ASN A 154 1.13 7.11 -7.54
C ASN A 154 1.86 8.32 -6.97
N GLU A 155 2.38 9.20 -7.83
CA GLU A 155 3.09 10.41 -7.42
C GLU A 155 2.19 11.41 -6.69
N PRO A 156 0.97 11.73 -7.19
CA PRO A 156 0.03 12.56 -6.43
C PRO A 156 -0.29 11.93 -5.08
N ASN A 157 -0.54 10.61 -5.02
CA ASN A 157 -0.81 9.95 -3.75
C ASN A 157 0.38 10.01 -2.79
N LEU A 158 1.60 9.84 -3.30
CA LEU A 158 2.84 9.99 -2.53
C LEU A 158 2.95 11.38 -1.93
N ILE A 159 2.80 12.42 -2.74
CA ILE A 159 2.99 13.81 -2.32
C ILE A 159 1.88 14.27 -1.37
N GLU A 160 0.63 13.93 -1.67
CA GLU A 160 -0.54 14.45 -0.96
C GLU A 160 -0.86 13.66 0.30
N ASN A 161 -0.67 12.33 0.29
CA ASN A 161 -1.24 11.45 1.32
C ASN A 161 -0.21 10.61 2.10
N ILE A 162 0.97 10.35 1.52
CA ILE A 162 1.97 9.46 2.13
C ILE A 162 3.11 10.27 2.74
N ALA A 163 3.82 11.07 1.94
CA ALA A 163 4.98 11.85 2.37
C ALA A 163 4.70 12.79 3.56
N PRO A 164 3.53 13.45 3.67
CA PRO A 164 3.20 14.27 4.84
C PRO A 164 3.14 13.49 6.15
N THR A 165 2.96 12.17 6.10
CA THR A 165 2.91 11.30 7.28
C THR A 165 4.28 10.88 7.80
N ARG A 166 5.37 11.13 7.05
CA ARG A 166 6.75 10.75 7.42
C ARG A 166 7.14 11.21 8.82
N SER A 167 6.73 12.43 9.20
CA SER A 167 7.04 13.00 10.50
C SER A 167 6.41 12.23 11.67
N ARG A 168 5.40 11.37 11.44
CA ARG A 168 4.73 10.55 12.44
C ARG A 168 5.45 9.24 12.74
N ALA A 169 6.43 8.84 11.92
CA ALA A 169 7.19 7.62 12.15
C ALA A 169 8.13 7.75 13.35
N LYS A 170 8.39 6.63 14.05
CA LYS A 170 9.45 6.56 15.07
C LYS A 170 10.82 6.40 14.42
N LEU A 171 10.88 5.73 13.27
CA LEU A 171 12.11 5.52 12.50
C LEU A 171 11.87 5.85 11.02
N VAL A 172 12.80 6.57 10.41
CA VAL A 172 12.82 6.82 8.96
C VAL A 172 14.07 6.19 8.36
N LEU A 173 13.88 5.27 7.41
CA LEU A 173 14.94 4.69 6.59
C LEU A 173 14.98 5.42 5.26
N LYS A 174 16.03 6.20 5.01
CA LYS A 174 16.21 6.85 3.71
C LYS A 174 17.06 5.97 2.80
N LYS A 175 16.52 5.65 1.63
CA LYS A 175 17.18 4.86 0.61
C LYS A 175 17.75 5.76 -0.49
N ASP A 176 18.93 5.41 -0.98
CA ASP A 176 19.50 5.95 -2.21
C ASP A 176 19.03 5.15 -3.43
N ARG A 177 19.37 5.63 -4.64
CA ARG A 177 18.88 5.14 -5.94
C ARG A 177 19.06 3.63 -6.15
N ASP A 178 20.09 3.04 -5.57
CA ASP A 178 20.43 1.61 -5.66
C ASP A 178 19.79 0.76 -4.55
N HIS A 179 18.82 1.34 -3.82
CA HIS A 179 18.14 0.78 -2.65
C HIS A 179 19.00 0.65 -1.39
N THR A 180 20.26 1.08 -1.38
CA THR A 180 21.04 1.12 -0.14
C THR A 180 20.42 2.10 0.84
N VAL A 181 20.46 1.78 2.13
CA VAL A 181 20.01 2.69 3.19
C VAL A 181 21.16 3.65 3.50
N SER A 182 21.01 4.90 3.11
CA SER A 182 22.04 5.94 3.28
C SER A 182 21.87 6.76 4.55
N THR A 183 20.67 6.77 5.14
CA THR A 183 20.40 7.48 6.40
C THR A 183 19.35 6.76 7.22
N VAL A 184 19.59 6.70 8.54
CA VAL A 184 18.61 6.22 9.53
C VAL A 184 18.34 7.35 10.51
N LEU A 185 17.08 7.77 10.61
CA LEU A 185 16.64 8.78 11.58
C LEU A 185 15.75 8.10 12.62
N LEU A 186 16.15 8.13 13.89
CA LEU A 186 15.37 7.61 15.01
C LEU A 186 14.87 8.78 15.86
N ARG A 187 13.59 8.78 16.20
CA ARG A 187 13.00 9.78 17.09
C ARG A 187 13.63 9.66 18.49
N LYS A 188 14.09 10.78 19.03
CA LYS A 188 14.61 10.86 20.40
C LYS A 188 13.50 10.48 21.40
N ILE A 189 13.83 9.64 22.37
CA ILE A 189 12.96 9.19 23.46
C ILE A 189 12.94 10.24 24.56
#